data_AF-Q1WM06-F1
#
_entry.id   AF-Q1WM06-F1
#
_cell.length_a   1.000
_cell.length_b   1.000
_cell.length_c   1.000
_cell.angle_alpha   90.00
_cell.angle_beta   90.00
_cell.angle_gamma   90.00
#
_symmetry.space_group_name_H-M   'P 1'
#
loop_
_entity.id
_entity.type
_entity.pdbx_description
1 polymer ?
#
loop_
_entity_poly.entity_id
_entity_poly.type
_entity_poly.pdbx_seq_one_letter_code
_entity_poly.pdbx_strand_id
1 'polypeptide(L)'
;MKQLSNFNIEELINKLKLYATIIITFIKTTFNNIIAIKDVDFSLGNILNSSGIIINFILSLFYILIFLTFLTFLGSIFNIIKTTFKIIFFPFKMLFIGVFNFIQFVIGPKPKPNPSVNNNLDEDIKKQLLILKLQNGKLKKQLEQKAGEK
;
A
#
# COMPACT_ATOMS: atom_id res chain seq x y z
N MET A 1 -32.94 -20.96 20.81
CA MET A 1 -33.07 -21.63 19.50
C MET A 1 -32.20 -20.88 18.50
N LYS A 2 -31.17 -21.54 17.95
CA LYS A 2 -30.25 -20.96 16.97
C LYS A 2 -30.97 -20.90 15.61
N GLN A 3 -31.36 -19.71 15.16
CA GLN A 3 -31.45 -19.46 13.73
C GLN A 3 -30.01 -19.32 13.22
N LEU A 4 -29.44 -20.43 12.77
CA LEU A 4 -28.24 -20.40 11.94
C LEU A 4 -28.69 -19.75 10.62
N SER A 5 -28.29 -18.50 10.38
CA SER A 5 -28.60 -17.80 9.14
C SER A 5 -28.09 -18.65 7.98
N ASN A 6 -29.00 -19.22 7.21
CA ASN A 6 -28.66 -19.97 6.01
C ASN A 6 -28.16 -18.94 4.99
N PHE A 7 -26.87 -18.63 5.06
CA PHE A 7 -26.24 -17.58 4.27
C PHE A 7 -26.22 -18.06 2.81
N ASN A 8 -27.21 -17.62 2.03
CA ASN A 8 -27.35 -18.04 0.65
C ASN A 8 -26.30 -17.32 -0.21
N ILE A 9 -25.15 -17.98 -0.37
CA ILE A 9 -23.99 -17.47 -1.13
C ILE A 9 -24.43 -17.07 -2.56
N GLU A 10 -25.35 -17.82 -3.15
CA GLU A 10 -25.86 -17.57 -4.49
C GLU A 10 -26.68 -16.28 -4.60
N GLU A 11 -27.44 -15.95 -3.56
CA GLU A 11 -28.16 -14.67 -3.47
C GLU A 11 -27.17 -13.49 -3.33
N LEU A 12 -26.10 -13.66 -2.56
CA LEU A 12 -25.05 -12.65 -2.43
C LEU A 12 -24.31 -12.42 -3.75
N ILE A 13 -23.98 -13.48 -4.48
CA ILE A 13 -23.35 -13.40 -5.80
C ILE A 13 -24.27 -12.67 -6.79
N ASN A 14 -25.57 -12.98 -6.80
CA ASN A 14 -26.53 -12.35 -7.70
C ASN A 14 -26.72 -10.85 -7.39
N LYS A 15 -26.78 -10.48 -6.10
CA LYS A 15 -26.79 -9.07 -5.69
C LYS A 15 -25.52 -8.33 -6.13
N LEU A 16 -24.35 -8.95 -5.95
CA LEU A 16 -23.08 -8.37 -6.39
C LEU A 16 -23.05 -8.14 -7.90
N LYS A 17 -23.50 -9.12 -8.70
CA LYS A 17 -23.64 -8.97 -10.15
C LYS A 17 -24.55 -7.80 -10.52
N LEU A 18 -25.71 -7.69 -9.89
CA LEU A 18 -26.66 -6.61 -10.14
C LEU A 18 -26.05 -5.23 -9.83
N TYR A 19 -25.38 -5.08 -8.69
CA TYR A 19 -24.68 -3.83 -8.37
C TYR A 19 -23.55 -3.52 -9.36
N ALA A 20 -22.78 -4.52 -9.76
CA ALA A 20 -21.72 -4.34 -10.77
C ALA A 20 -22.31 -3.89 -12.12
N THR A 21 -23.41 -4.49 -12.57
CA THR A 21 -24.11 -4.09 -13.79
C THR A 21 -24.63 -2.66 -13.71
N ILE A 22 -25.17 -2.24 -12.57
CA ILE A 22 -25.61 -0.85 -12.36
C ILE A 22 -24.43 0.12 -12.49
N ILE A 23 -23.30 -0.18 -11.84
CA ILE A 23 -22.09 0.65 -11.88
C ILE A 23 -21.54 0.75 -13.31
N ILE A 24 -21.42 -0.38 -14.01
CA ILE A 24 -20.92 -0.41 -15.39
C ILE A 24 -21.85 0.37 -16.32
N THR A 25 -23.16 0.18 -16.19
CA THR A 25 -24.16 0.91 -16.99
C THR A 25 -24.10 2.40 -16.71
N PHE A 26 -23.98 2.80 -15.44
CA PHE A 26 -23.82 4.20 -15.05
C PHE A 26 -22.59 4.82 -15.72
N ILE A 27 -21.42 4.21 -15.54
CA ILE A 27 -20.14 4.69 -16.12
C ILE A 27 -20.29 4.83 -17.64
N LYS A 28 -20.79 3.78 -18.31
CA LYS A 28 -20.98 3.77 -19.77
C LYS A 28 -21.90 4.91 -20.23
N THR A 29 -23.05 5.09 -19.59
CA THR A 29 -24.01 6.15 -19.94
C THR A 29 -23.42 7.53 -19.72
N THR A 30 -22.75 7.76 -18.59
CA THR A 30 -22.09 9.03 -18.28
C THR A 30 -21.02 9.38 -19.32
N PHE A 31 -20.15 8.44 -19.68
CA PHE A 31 -19.13 8.68 -20.70
C PHE A 31 -19.72 8.89 -22.09
N ASN A 32 -20.74 8.11 -22.47
CA ASN A 32 -21.41 8.29 -23.75
C ASN A 32 -22.04 9.68 -23.88
N ASN A 33 -22.73 10.15 -22.84
CA ASN A 33 -23.31 11.50 -22.81
C ASN A 33 -22.23 12.59 -22.89
N ILE A 34 -21.06 12.36 -22.28
CA ILE A 34 -19.92 13.28 -22.36
C ILE A 34 -19.35 13.34 -23.77
N ILE A 35 -19.17 12.19 -24.43
CA ILE A 35 -18.62 12.13 -25.78
C ILE A 35 -19.61 12.70 -26.79
N ALA A 36 -20.92 12.47 -26.61
CA ALA A 36 -21.96 12.92 -27.53
C ALA A 36 -22.02 14.44 -27.73
N ILE A 37 -21.46 15.24 -26.80
CA ILE A 37 -21.40 16.70 -26.96
C ILE A 37 -20.55 17.12 -28.18
N LYS A 38 -19.60 16.27 -28.62
CA LYS A 38 -18.74 16.56 -29.77
C LYS A 38 -19.53 16.64 -31.08
N ASP A 39 -20.68 15.97 -31.13
CA ASP A 39 -21.53 15.84 -32.32
C ASP A 39 -22.62 16.94 -32.34
N VAL A 40 -22.58 17.88 -31.38
CA VAL A 40 -23.51 19.01 -31.29
C VAL A 40 -23.00 20.20 -32.08
N ASP A 41 -23.83 20.71 -32.99
CA ASP A 41 -23.63 22.00 -33.62
C ASP A 41 -24.11 23.13 -32.69
N PHE A 42 -23.18 24.00 -32.29
CA PHE A 42 -23.42 25.14 -31.40
C PHE A 42 -23.93 26.40 -32.14
N SER A 43 -24.31 26.29 -33.42
CA SER A 43 -24.98 27.38 -34.11
C SER A 43 -26.31 27.75 -33.43
N LEU A 44 -26.61 29.05 -33.36
CA LEU A 44 -27.72 29.63 -32.57
C LEU A 44 -29.10 29.05 -32.94
N GLY A 45 -29.28 28.61 -34.19
CA GLY A 45 -30.50 27.94 -34.68
C GLY A 45 -30.58 26.44 -34.37
N ASN A 46 -29.44 25.75 -34.19
CA ASN A 46 -29.37 24.30 -33.96
C ASN A 46 -29.17 23.90 -32.50
N ILE A 47 -28.86 24.86 -31.62
CA ILE A 47 -28.76 24.64 -30.17
C ILE A 47 -30.07 24.08 -29.59
N LEU A 48 -31.23 24.57 -30.05
CA LEU A 48 -32.53 24.08 -29.58
C LEU A 48 -32.76 22.62 -30.00
N ASN A 49 -32.37 22.26 -31.22
CA ASN A 49 -32.47 20.89 -31.74
C ASN A 49 -31.54 19.92 -31.00
N SER A 50 -30.43 20.42 -30.46
CA SER A 50 -29.44 19.62 -29.72
C SER A 50 -29.59 19.74 -28.19
N SER A 51 -30.63 20.42 -27.71
CA SER A 51 -30.84 20.72 -26.29
C SER A 51 -30.84 19.49 -25.39
N GLY A 52 -31.42 18.37 -25.86
CA GLY A 52 -31.41 17.10 -25.12
C GLY A 52 -30.00 16.54 -24.87
N ILE A 53 -29.11 16.65 -25.86
CA ILE A 53 -27.71 16.20 -25.72
C ILE A 53 -26.97 17.11 -24.74
N ILE A 54 -27.17 18.42 -24.84
CA ILE A 54 -26.56 19.42 -23.96
C ILE A 54 -27.01 19.22 -22.50
N ILE A 55 -28.30 18.99 -22.25
CA ILE A 55 -28.83 18.74 -20.90
C ILE A 55 -28.24 17.44 -20.33
N ASN A 56 -28.22 16.36 -21.11
CA ASN A 56 -27.65 15.09 -20.67
C ASN A 56 -26.15 15.17 -20.40
N PHE A 57 -25.42 16.00 -21.15
CA PHE A 57 -24.02 16.33 -20.90
C PHE A 57 -23.84 17.01 -19.54
N ILE A 58 -24.59 18.09 -19.27
CA ILE A 58 -24.52 18.85 -18.00
C ILE A 58 -24.88 17.95 -16.82
N LEU A 59 -25.95 17.16 -16.94
CA LEU A 59 -26.35 16.18 -15.92
C LEU A 59 -25.26 15.14 -15.65
N SER A 60 -24.59 14.66 -16.71
CA SER A 60 -23.51 13.68 -16.59
C SER A 60 -22.29 14.26 -15.86
N LEU A 61 -21.95 15.53 -16.09
CA LEU A 61 -20.93 16.23 -15.31
C LEU A 61 -21.33 16.31 -13.83
N PHE A 62 -22.57 16.72 -13.55
CA PHE A 62 -23.08 16.81 -12.17
C PHE A 62 -23.04 15.45 -11.45
N TYR A 63 -23.41 14.36 -12.14
CA TYR A 63 -23.33 13.01 -11.60
C TYR A 63 -21.90 12.57 -11.29
N ILE A 64 -20.90 12.96 -12.10
CA ILE A 64 -19.49 12.69 -11.79
C ILE A 64 -19.08 13.39 -10.49
N LEU A 65 -19.48 14.64 -10.28
CA LEU A 65 -19.16 15.37 -9.04
C LEU A 65 -19.74 14.67 -7.80
N ILE A 66 -21.00 14.24 -7.88
CA ILE A 66 -21.65 13.49 -6.81
C ILE A 66 -20.91 12.16 -6.58
N PHE A 67 -20.58 11.45 -7.65
CA PHE A 67 -19.88 10.17 -7.58
C PHE A 67 -18.50 10.30 -6.90
N LEU A 68 -17.71 11.33 -7.26
CA LEU A 68 -16.42 11.61 -6.63
C LEU A 68 -16.56 11.94 -5.13
N THR A 69 -17.60 12.69 -4.77
CA THR A 69 -17.90 13.00 -3.37
C THR A 69 -18.19 11.72 -2.58
N PHE A 70 -19.03 10.83 -3.15
CA PHE A 70 -19.34 9.54 -2.55
C PHE A 70 -18.11 8.65 -2.41
N LEU A 71 -17.22 8.65 -3.41
CA LEU A 71 -15.97 7.88 -3.40
C LEU A 71 -15.04 8.33 -2.26
N THR A 72 -14.92 9.65 -2.06
CA THR A 72 -14.14 10.25 -0.98
C THR A 72 -14.71 9.88 0.39
N PHE A 73 -16.03 9.89 0.51
CA PHE A 73 -16.72 9.46 1.73
C PHE A 73 -16.47 7.98 2.03
N LEU A 74 -16.53 7.09 1.03
CA LEU A 74 -16.19 5.68 1.17
C LEU A 74 -14.74 5.47 1.63
N GLY A 75 -13.80 6.24 1.08
CA GLY A 75 -12.39 6.23 1.50
C GLY A 75 -12.23 6.60 2.97
N SER A 76 -12.97 7.61 3.44
CA SER A 76 -12.99 8.00 4.85
C SER A 76 -13.53 6.88 5.75
N ILE A 77 -14.66 6.26 5.37
CA ILE A 77 -15.22 5.10 6.09
C ILE A 77 -14.19 3.96 6.16
N PHE A 78 -13.52 3.64 5.06
CA PHE A 78 -12.51 2.59 5.03
C PHE A 78 -11.34 2.89 5.98
N ASN A 79 -10.92 4.15 6.08
CA ASN A 79 -9.86 4.55 7.02
C ASN A 79 -10.30 4.42 8.49
N ILE A 80 -11.55 4.74 8.80
CA ILE A 80 -12.14 4.52 10.12
C ILE A 80 -12.14 3.01 10.44
N ILE A 81 -12.67 2.18 9.55
CA ILE A 81 -12.70 0.72 9.70
C ILE A 81 -11.29 0.17 9.94
N LYS A 82 -10.32 0.58 9.11
CA LYS A 82 -8.91 0.18 9.23
C LYS A 82 -8.34 0.53 10.61
N THR A 83 -8.62 1.73 11.10
CA THR A 83 -8.15 2.21 12.40
C THR A 83 -8.79 1.41 13.54
N THR A 84 -10.10 1.16 13.46
CA THR A 84 -10.83 0.32 14.42
C THR A 84 -10.26 -1.10 14.47
N PHE A 85 -10.06 -1.75 13.32
CA PHE A 85 -9.41 -3.07 13.25
C PHE A 85 -8.01 -3.04 13.90
N LYS A 86 -7.21 -2.00 13.63
CA LYS A 86 -5.88 -1.86 14.24
C LYS A 86 -5.95 -1.78 15.77
N ILE A 87 -6.90 -1.02 16.31
CA ILE A 87 -7.09 -0.87 17.76
C ILE A 87 -7.55 -2.19 18.39
N ILE A 88 -8.52 -2.87 17.77
CA ILE A 88 -9.04 -4.16 18.26
C ILE A 88 -7.96 -5.24 18.24
N PHE A 89 -7.13 -5.29 17.19
CA PHE A 89 -6.06 -6.30 17.06
C PHE A 89 -4.78 -5.95 17.83
N PHE A 90 -4.61 -4.69 18.27
CA PHE A 90 -3.46 -4.27 19.06
C PHE A 90 -3.21 -5.10 20.33
N PRO A 91 -4.21 -5.32 21.23
CA PRO A 91 -4.00 -6.12 22.44
C PRO A 91 -3.67 -7.59 22.11
N PHE A 92 -4.29 -8.18 21.09
CA PHE A 92 -3.99 -9.55 20.67
C PHE A 92 -2.57 -9.70 20.14
N LYS A 93 -2.08 -8.71 19.38
CA LYS A 93 -0.69 -8.69 18.91
C LYS A 93 0.30 -8.63 20.07
N MET A 94 0.03 -7.80 21.08
CA MET A 94 0.86 -7.69 22.29
C MET A 94 0.85 -8.97 23.11
N LEU A 95 -0.32 -9.61 23.27
CA LEU A 95 -0.44 -10.90 23.95
C LEU A 95 0.35 -11.99 23.22
N PHE A 96 0.27 -12.06 21.89
CA PHE A 96 1.01 -13.06 21.11
C PHE A 96 2.53 -12.91 21.26
N ILE A 97 3.03 -11.67 21.26
CA ILE A 97 4.45 -11.36 21.50
C ILE A 97 4.86 -11.73 22.94
N GLY A 98 4.04 -11.38 23.93
CA GLY A 98 4.31 -11.72 25.33
C GLY A 98 4.38 -13.23 25.55
N VAL A 99 3.43 -13.97 24.98
CA VAL A 99 3.38 -15.43 25.03
C VAL A 99 4.57 -16.04 24.29
N PHE A 100 4.91 -15.56 23.10
CA PHE A 100 6.04 -16.06 22.33
C PHE A 100 7.38 -15.85 23.06
N ASN A 101 7.60 -14.66 23.63
CA ASN A 101 8.79 -14.37 24.43
C ASN A 101 8.84 -15.23 25.70
N PHE A 102 7.69 -15.47 26.34
CA PHE A 102 7.60 -16.34 27.50
C PHE A 102 7.97 -17.80 27.15
N ILE A 103 7.46 -18.32 26.02
CA ILE A 103 7.81 -19.66 25.54
C ILE A 103 9.29 -19.74 25.19
N GLN A 104 9.87 -18.73 24.52
CA GLN A 104 11.31 -18.67 24.27
C GLN A 104 12.14 -18.58 25.55
N PHE A 105 11.66 -17.89 26.58
CA PHE A 105 12.36 -17.83 27.86
C PHE A 105 12.34 -19.18 28.59
N VAL A 106 11.21 -19.92 28.53
CA VAL A 106 11.03 -21.20 29.23
C VAL A 106 11.68 -22.37 28.49
N ILE A 107 11.61 -22.39 27.15
CA ILE A 107 12.04 -23.53 26.31
C ILE A 107 13.32 -23.21 25.52
N GLY A 108 13.60 -21.93 25.26
CA GLY A 108 14.76 -21.52 24.49
C GLY A 108 16.08 -21.80 25.21
N PRO A 109 17.17 -21.94 24.46
CA PRO A 109 18.49 -22.19 25.03
C PRO A 109 18.83 -21.06 26.02
N LYS A 110 19.16 -21.41 27.26
CA LYS A 110 19.64 -20.45 28.26
C LYS A 110 20.74 -19.59 27.60
N PRO A 111 20.69 -18.25 27.72
CA PRO A 111 21.75 -17.41 27.19
C PRO A 111 23.06 -17.93 27.77
N LYS A 112 23.99 -18.33 26.89
CA LYS A 112 25.34 -18.68 27.31
C LYS A 112 25.86 -17.50 28.12
N PRO A 113 26.58 -17.73 29.24
CA PRO A 113 27.27 -16.64 29.92
C PRO A 113 28.05 -15.92 28.84
N ASN A 114 27.77 -14.63 28.65
CA ASN A 114 28.58 -13.83 27.75
C ASN A 114 30.00 -14.01 28.28
N PRO A 115 30.94 -14.62 27.53
CA PRO A 115 32.32 -14.65 27.98
C PRO A 115 32.64 -13.19 28.21
N SER A 116 32.98 -12.84 29.46
CA SER A 116 33.48 -11.53 29.83
C SER A 116 34.33 -11.06 28.67
N VAL A 117 33.92 -9.98 28.00
CA VAL A 117 34.64 -9.44 26.85
C VAL A 117 36.07 -9.26 27.31
N ASN A 118 36.92 -10.19 26.89
CA ASN A 118 38.33 -10.17 27.19
C ASN A 118 38.86 -9.09 26.27
N ASN A 119 38.97 -7.87 26.80
CA ASN A 119 39.37 -6.66 26.09
C ASN A 119 40.68 -6.83 25.27
N ASN A 120 41.44 -7.88 25.54
CA ASN A 120 42.66 -8.25 24.82
C ASN A 120 42.40 -8.73 23.38
N LEU A 121 41.25 -9.35 23.06
CA LEU A 121 40.98 -9.84 21.71
C LEU A 121 40.71 -8.68 20.72
N ASP A 122 40.04 -7.64 21.21
CA ASP A 122 39.69 -6.46 20.41
C ASP A 122 40.92 -5.58 20.14
N GLU A 123 41.90 -5.57 21.06
CA GLU A 123 43.21 -4.94 20.83
C GLU A 123 44.05 -5.70 19.78
N ASP A 124 44.06 -7.03 19.82
CA ASP A 124 44.85 -7.82 18.88
C ASP A 124 44.29 -7.72 17.44
N ILE A 125 42.96 -7.70 17.31
CA ILE A 125 42.30 -7.47 16.02
C ILE A 125 42.61 -6.06 15.50
N LYS A 126 42.61 -5.03 16.36
CA LYS A 126 42.98 -3.66 15.97
C LYS A 126 44.45 -3.56 15.56
N LYS A 127 45.36 -4.23 16.25
CA LYS A 127 46.79 -4.30 15.88
C LYS A 127 46.97 -4.98 14.52
N GLN A 128 46.33 -6.11 14.28
CA GLN A 128 46.38 -6.81 12.99
C GLN A 128 45.80 -5.96 11.85
N LEU A 129 44.70 -5.24 12.10
CA LEU A 129 44.09 -4.35 11.11
C LEU A 129 44.99 -3.15 10.76
N LEU A 130 45.71 -2.60 11.75
CA LEU A 130 46.70 -1.54 11.54
C LEU A 130 47.89 -2.03 10.70
N ILE A 131 48.40 -3.23 10.97
CA ILE A 131 49.50 -3.85 10.22
C ILE A 131 49.09 -4.06 8.76
N LEU A 132 47.89 -4.58 8.51
CA LEU A 132 47.35 -4.77 7.15
C LEU A 132 47.19 -3.44 6.40
N LYS A 133 46.70 -2.38 7.06
CA LYS A 133 46.59 -1.05 6.44
C LYS A 133 47.95 -0.46 6.08
N LEU A 134 48.96 -0.63 6.92
CA LEU A 134 50.33 -0.19 6.65
C LEU A 134 50.94 -0.95 5.47
N GLN A 135 50.72 -2.27 5.39
CA GLN A 135 51.18 -3.10 4.28
C GLN A 135 50.53 -2.68 2.96
N ASN A 136 49.20 -2.53 2.94
CA ASN A 136 48.47 -2.07 1.76
C ASN A 136 48.90 -0.66 1.31
N GLY A 137 49.16 0.25 2.27
CA GLY A 137 49.67 1.58 1.96
C GLY A 137 51.07 1.57 1.32
N LYS A 138 51.99 0.71 1.80
CA LYS A 138 53.31 0.53 1.18
C LYS A 138 53.21 -0.08 -0.21
N LEU A 139 52.36 -1.08 -0.39
CA LEU A 139 52.15 -1.78 -1.65
C LEU A 139 51.54 -0.84 -2.70
N LYS A 140 50.62 0.04 -2.29
CA LYS A 140 50.07 1.10 -3.15
C LYS A 140 51.15 2.10 -3.62
N LYS A 141 52.01 2.56 -2.71
CA LYS A 141 53.13 3.46 -3.08
C LYS A 141 54.12 2.80 -4.05
N GLN A 142 54.40 1.51 -3.88
CA GLN A 142 55.26 0.76 -4.81
C GLN A 142 54.62 0.61 -6.20
N LEU A 143 53.31 0.42 -6.27
CA LEU A 143 52.58 0.37 -7.53
C LEU A 143 52.56 1.74 -8.24
N GLU A 144 52.38 2.83 -7.49
CA GLU A 144 52.43 4.20 -8.03
C GLU A 144 53.84 4.56 -8.53
N GLN A 145 54.90 4.16 -7.82
CA GLN A 145 56.28 4.33 -8.28
C GLN A 145 56.58 3.53 -9.55
N LYS A 146 56.16 2.26 -9.62
CA LYS A 146 56.30 1.43 -10.83
C LYS A 146 55.46 1.90 -12.02
N ALA A 147 54.35 2.60 -11.77
CA ALA A 147 53.52 3.18 -12.82
C ALA A 147 54.05 4.53 -13.34
N GLY A 148 54.83 5.25 -12.53
CA GLY A 148 55.46 6.52 -12.91
C GLY A 148 56.83 6.39 -13.59
N GLU A 149 57.42 5.20 -13.64
CA GLU A 149 58.69 4.91 -14.33
C GLU A 149 58.49 4.41 -15.79
N LYS A 150 57.34 4.67 -16.42
CA LYS A 150 57.10 4.38 -17.84
C LYS A 150 57.09 5.64 -18.71
#